data_AF-A0A0S7BGJ4-F1
#
_entry.id   AF-A0A0S7BGJ4-F1
#
_cell.length_a   1.000
_cell.length_b   1.000
_cell.length_c   1.000
_cell.angle_alpha   90.00
_cell.angle_beta   90.00
_cell.angle_gamma   90.00
#
_symmetry.space_group_name_H-M   'P 1'
#
loop_
_entity.id
_entity.type
_entity.pdbx_description
1 polymer ?
#
loop_
_entity_poly.entity_id
_entity_poly.type
_entity_poly.pdbx_seq_one_letter_code
_entity_poly.pdbx_strand_id
1 'polypeptide(L)'
;MAHRTTPEERELIKVIAHMPFDEAKRQAWSGQIEATGLNEELAEEIHTAFSTHHEGEADPAARARLLPEVARLINRWRLTQQSSKFRK
;
A
#
# COMPACT_ATOMS: atom_id res chain seq x y z
N MET A 1 19.64 -9.13 0.15
CA MET A 1 19.93 -7.69 0.28
C MET A 1 18.58 -7.04 0.55
N ALA A 2 18.34 -6.49 1.74
CA ALA A 2 17.05 -5.88 2.06
C ALA A 2 16.82 -4.64 1.20
N HIS A 3 15.65 -4.53 0.57
CA HIS A 3 15.25 -3.35 -0.16
C HIS A 3 15.31 -2.12 0.76
N ARG A 4 15.84 -1.00 0.27
CA ARG A 4 15.83 0.26 1.03
C ARG A 4 14.43 0.86 0.91
N THR A 5 13.57 0.50 1.86
CA THR A 5 12.19 1.00 1.97
C THR A 5 12.19 2.53 1.95
N THR A 6 11.56 3.10 0.94
CA THR A 6 11.31 4.53 0.79
C THR A 6 10.37 5.04 1.88
N PRO A 7 10.36 6.35 2.17
CA PRO A 7 9.40 6.93 3.11
C PRO A 7 7.95 6.61 2.73
N GLU A 8 7.61 6.64 1.45
CA GLU A 8 6.28 6.32 0.93
C GLU A 8 5.89 4.86 1.21
N GLU A 9 6.81 3.92 0.98
CA GLU A 9 6.60 2.50 1.26
C GLU A 9 6.41 2.24 2.77
N ARG A 10 7.16 2.94 3.63
CA ARG A 10 7.02 2.82 5.09
C ARG A 10 5.68 3.35 5.58
N GLU A 11 5.23 4.48 5.06
CA GLU A 11 3.90 5.01 5.40
C GLU A 11 2.79 4.09 4.90
N LEU A 12 2.96 3.49 3.72
CA LEU A 12 2.00 2.50 3.20
C LEU A 12 1.91 1.27 4.10
N ILE A 13 3.04 0.74 4.58
CA ILE A 13 3.08 -0.38 5.55
C ILE A 13 2.32 -0.03 6.83
N LYS A 14 2.50 1.19 7.37
CA LYS A 14 1.78 1.64 8.57
C LYS A 14 0.28 1.70 8.33
N VAL A 15 -0.16 2.27 7.20
CA VAL A 15 -1.59 2.35 6.87
C VAL A 15 -2.17 0.94 6.73
N ILE A 16 -1.48 0.03 6.05
CA ILE A 16 -1.87 -1.38 5.93
C ILE A 16 -2.01 -2.02 7.31
N ALA A 17 -1.09 -1.77 8.24
CA ALA A 17 -1.13 -2.34 9.59
C ALA A 17 -2.40 -1.92 10.37
N HIS A 18 -2.90 -0.71 10.15
CA HIS A 18 -4.12 -0.21 10.81
C HIS A 18 -5.43 -0.65 10.14
N MET A 19 -5.37 -1.43 9.05
CA MET A 19 -6.58 -1.82 8.33
C MET A 19 -7.39 -2.93 9.03
N PRO A 20 -8.72 -2.95 8.80
CA PRO A 20 -9.62 -4.02 9.22
C PRO A 20 -9.54 -5.25 8.27
N PHE A 21 -8.34 -5.59 7.78
CA PHE A 21 -8.10 -6.80 6.98
C PHE A 21 -7.48 -7.91 7.84
N ASP A 22 -7.57 -9.14 7.34
CA ASP A 22 -6.88 -10.28 7.93
C ASP A 22 -5.40 -9.96 8.15
N GLU A 23 -4.90 -10.32 9.33
CA GLU A 23 -3.49 -10.11 9.68
C GLU A 23 -2.55 -10.79 8.68
N ALA A 24 -2.92 -11.97 8.18
CA ALA A 24 -2.17 -12.67 7.15
C ALA A 24 -2.02 -11.85 5.84
N LYS A 25 -3.07 -11.16 5.41
CA LYS A 25 -3.02 -10.29 4.21
C LYS A 25 -2.15 -9.05 4.46
N ARG A 26 -2.31 -8.41 5.61
CA ARG A 26 -1.52 -7.23 6.00
C ARG A 26 -0.02 -7.56 6.05
N GLN A 27 0.34 -8.70 6.64
CA GLN A 27 1.71 -9.17 6.72
C GLN A 27 2.26 -9.58 5.35
N ALA A 28 1.44 -10.19 4.48
CA ALA A 28 1.86 -10.54 3.12
C ALA A 28 2.23 -9.29 2.31
N TRP A 29 1.38 -8.26 2.29
CA TRP A 29 1.69 -7.02 1.58
C TRP A 29 2.88 -6.29 2.17
N SER A 30 2.94 -6.18 3.51
CA SER A 30 4.06 -5.51 4.18
C SER A 30 5.39 -6.22 3.91
N GLY A 31 5.41 -7.55 4.01
CA GLY A 31 6.58 -8.36 3.72
C GLY A 31 7.02 -8.29 2.27
N GLN A 32 6.09 -8.22 1.31
CA GLN A 32 6.44 -7.99 -0.10
C GLN A 32 7.06 -6.61 -0.32
N ILE A 33 6.49 -5.55 0.26
CA ILE A 33 7.05 -4.19 0.18
C ILE A 33 8.45 -4.15 0.79
N GLU A 34 8.69 -4.83 1.91
CA GLU A 34 10.01 -4.89 2.55
C GLU A 34 11.03 -5.74 1.78
N ALA A 35 10.59 -6.82 1.14
CA ALA A 35 11.46 -7.75 0.42
C ALA A 35 11.86 -7.23 -0.97
N THR A 36 10.90 -6.76 -1.76
CA THR A 36 11.10 -6.40 -3.18
C THR A 36 10.87 -4.92 -3.47
N GLY A 37 10.35 -4.16 -2.51
CA GLY A 37 9.80 -2.84 -2.75
C GLY A 37 8.36 -2.90 -3.27
N LEU A 38 7.68 -1.77 -3.18
CA LEU A 38 6.37 -1.60 -3.80
C LEU A 38 6.56 -1.60 -5.32
N ASN A 39 5.72 -2.35 -6.02
CA ASN A 39 5.65 -2.40 -7.47
C ASN A 39 4.21 -2.07 -7.93
N GLU A 40 4.01 -1.93 -9.24
CA GLU A 40 2.73 -1.50 -9.80
C GLU A 40 1.61 -2.53 -9.55
N GLU A 41 1.92 -3.83 -9.69
CA GLU A 41 0.97 -4.92 -9.47
C GLU A 41 0.48 -4.94 -8.01
N LEU A 42 1.40 -4.82 -7.06
CA LEU A 42 1.10 -4.77 -5.63
C LEU A 42 0.35 -3.49 -5.25
N ALA A 43 0.73 -2.36 -5.84
CA ALA A 43 0.02 -1.10 -5.63
C ALA A 43 -1.43 -1.17 -6.13
N GLU A 44 -1.67 -1.75 -7.31
CA GLU A 44 -3.01 -1.96 -7.84
C GLU A 44 -3.80 -2.99 -7.03
N GLU A 45 -3.17 -4.07 -6.57
CA GLU A 45 -3.79 -5.06 -5.69
C GLU A 45 -4.26 -4.41 -4.39
N ILE A 46 -3.37 -3.64 -3.73
CA ILE A 46 -3.69 -2.88 -2.51
C ILE A 46 -4.82 -1.90 -2.83
N HIS A 47 -4.71 -1.07 -3.86
CA HIS A 47 -5.76 -0.10 -4.19
C HIS A 47 -7.12 -0.77 -4.46
N THR A 48 -7.13 -1.90 -5.16
CA THR A 48 -8.34 -2.66 -5.50
C THR A 48 -8.94 -3.31 -4.25
N ALA A 49 -8.13 -3.89 -3.38
CA ALA A 49 -8.57 -4.43 -2.10
C ALA A 49 -9.20 -3.36 -1.22
N PHE A 50 -8.68 -2.13 -1.25
CA PHE A 50 -9.26 -1.00 -0.52
C PHE A 50 -10.54 -0.46 -1.18
N SER A 51 -10.64 -0.53 -2.50
CA SER A 51 -11.81 -0.06 -3.26
C SER A 51 -12.99 -1.05 -3.20
N THR A 52 -12.69 -2.35 -3.10
CA THR A 52 -13.70 -3.41 -3.14
C THR A 52 -14.36 -3.55 -1.76
N HIS A 53 -15.69 -3.53 -1.74
CA HIS A 53 -16.44 -3.81 -0.52
C HIS A 53 -16.31 -5.30 -0.19
N HIS A 54 -15.88 -5.62 1.03
CA HIS A 54 -15.85 -6.98 1.52
C HIS A 54 -17.09 -7.23 2.37
N GLU A 55 -17.96 -8.15 1.92
CA GLU A 55 -19.06 -8.64 2.76
C GLU A 55 -18.46 -9.34 4.00
N GLY A 56 -18.78 -8.84 5.19
CA GLY A 56 -18.17 -9.28 6.46
C GLY A 56 -17.04 -8.38 6.99
N GLU A 57 -16.79 -7.24 6.34
CA GLU A 57 -15.84 -6.24 6.83
C GLU A 57 -16.26 -5.70 8.21
N ALA A 58 -15.36 -5.83 9.20
CA ALA A 58 -15.63 -5.43 10.58
C ALA A 58 -15.82 -3.92 10.74
N ASP A 59 -15.19 -3.11 9.89
CA ASP A 59 -15.32 -1.64 9.91
C ASP A 59 -15.19 -1.01 8.51
N PRO A 60 -16.30 -0.93 7.75
CA PRO A 60 -16.31 -0.30 6.44
C PRO A 60 -16.07 1.23 6.49
N ALA A 61 -16.31 1.87 7.63
CA ALA A 61 -16.07 3.30 7.80
C ALA A 61 -14.58 3.59 7.96
N ALA A 62 -13.83 2.74 8.67
CA ALA A 62 -12.37 2.81 8.73
C ALA A 62 -11.74 2.69 7.34
N ARG A 63 -12.17 1.73 6.52
CA ARG A 63 -11.70 1.61 5.13
C ARG A 63 -11.98 2.85 4.31
N ALA A 64 -13.20 3.40 4.38
CA ALA A 64 -13.56 4.61 3.63
C ALA A 64 -12.69 5.82 3.99
N ARG A 65 -12.22 5.92 5.25
CA ARG A 65 -11.30 6.97 5.70
C ARG A 65 -9.87 6.76 5.19
N LEU A 66 -9.42 5.51 5.11
CA LEU A 66 -8.05 5.14 4.75
C LEU A 66 -7.83 5.01 3.23
N LEU A 67 -8.89 4.75 2.46
CA LEU A 67 -8.85 4.70 0.98
C LEU A 67 -8.19 5.95 0.34
N PRO A 68 -8.60 7.20 0.65
CA PRO A 68 -7.97 8.38 0.06
C PRO A 68 -6.50 8.52 0.48
N GLU A 69 -6.13 8.07 1.68
CA GLU A 69 -4.74 8.09 2.16
C GLU A 69 -3.87 7.10 1.40
N VAL A 70 -4.36 5.87 1.18
CA VAL A 70 -3.69 4.87 0.36
C VAL A 70 -3.54 5.31 -1.09
N ALA A 71 -4.60 5.84 -1.70
CA ALA A 71 -4.54 6.37 -3.05
C ALA A 71 -3.49 7.50 -3.18
N ARG A 72 -3.40 8.39 -2.17
CA ARG A 72 -2.39 9.45 -2.12
C ARG A 72 -0.97 8.89 -2.02
N LEU A 73 -0.74 7.87 -1.16
CA LEU A 73 0.57 7.25 -0.98
C LEU A 73 1.04 6.53 -2.24
N ILE A 74 0.15 5.78 -2.90
CA ILE A 74 0.45 5.09 -4.16
C ILE A 74 0.80 6.11 -5.26
N ASN A 75 -0.01 7.15 -5.43
CA ASN A 75 0.26 8.17 -6.44
C ASN A 75 1.58 8.91 -6.16
N ARG A 76 1.89 9.20 -4.90
CA ARG A 76 3.16 9.81 -4.51
C ARG A 76 4.33 8.87 -4.82
N TRP A 77 4.23 7.59 -4.49
CA TRP A 77 5.24 6.59 -4.83
C TRP A 77 5.45 6.51 -6.35
N ARG A 78 4.37 6.45 -7.15
CA ARG A 78 4.45 6.46 -8.63
C ARG A 78 5.22 7.67 -9.15
N LEU A 79 4.94 8.86 -8.62
CA LEU A 79 5.64 10.10 -9.00
C LEU A 79 7.13 10.07 -8.61
N THR A 80 7.45 9.56 -7.42
CA THR A 80 8.84 9.37 -6.98
C THR A 80 9.58 8.37 -7.88
N GLN A 81 8.93 7.28 -8.27
CA GLN A 81 9.49 6.29 -9.21
C GLN A 81 9.70 6.89 -10.61
N GLN A 82 8.71 7.62 -11.14
CA GLN A 82 8.83 8.27 -12.45
C GLN A 82 9.91 9.35 -12.48
N SER A 83 9.97 10.21 -11.47
CA SER A 83 11.02 11.24 -11.38
C SER A 83 12.43 10.66 -11.28
N SER A 84 12.57 9.48 -10.64
CA SER A 84 13.86 8.75 -10.65
C SER A 84 14.26 8.27 -12.05
N LYS A 85 13.30 7.90 -12.90
CA LYS A 85 13.53 7.47 -14.29
C LYS A 85 13.92 8.61 -15.23
N PHE A 86 13.51 9.85 -14.92
CA PHE A 86 13.87 11.04 -15.72
C PHE A 86 15.24 11.63 -15.40
N ARG A 87 15.92 11.19 -14.34
CA ARG A 87 17.27 11.67 -13.95
C ARG A 87 18.42 10.96 -14.68
N LYS A 88 18.16 10.31 -15.81
CA LYS A 88 19.16 9.59 -16.61
C LYS A 88 19.53 10.32 -17.88
#